data_AF-A0A3D1Q562-F1
#
_entry.id   AF-A0A3D1Q562-F1
#
_cell.length_a   1.000
_cell.length_b   1.000
_cell.length_c   1.000
_cell.angle_alpha   90.00
_cell.angle_beta   90.00
_cell.angle_gamma   90.00
#
_symmetry.space_group_name_H-M   'P 1'
#
loop_
_entity.id
_entity.type
_entity.pdbx_description
1 polymer ?
#
loop_
_entity_poly.entity_id
_entity_poly.type
_entity_poly.pdbx_seq_one_letter_code
_entity_poly.pdbx_strand_id
1 'polypeptide(L)' 'IMIEYLRHKYGLKRIAIVDTDVHHGDGTQEIFWDDPDVLFISFHQDG' A
#
# COMPACT_ATOMS: atom_id res chain seq x y z
N ILE A 1 6.24 2.38 -6.37
CA ILE A 1 7.33 3.34 -6.70
C ILE A 1 7.59 4.33 -5.56
N MET A 2 6.66 5.24 -5.23
CA MET A 2 6.88 6.24 -4.18
C MET A 2 7.24 5.62 -2.82
N ILE A 3 6.55 4.55 -2.41
CA ILE A 3 6.82 3.84 -1.16
C ILE A 3 8.27 3.37 -1.09
N GLU A 4 8.74 2.65 -2.11
CA GLU A 4 10.14 2.21 -2.18
C GLU A 4 11.13 3.37 -2.16
N TYR A 5 10.85 4.48 -2.86
CA TYR A 5 11.68 5.69 -2.78
C TYR A 5 11.79 6.22 -1.34
N LEU A 6 10.67 6.31 -0.62
CA LEU A 6 10.65 6.81 0.75
C LEU A 6 11.39 5.86 1.71
N ARG A 7 11.25 4.54 1.54
CA ARG A 7 12.01 3.53 2.31
C ARG A 7 13.51 3.70 2.09
N HIS A 8 13.96 3.80 0.84
CA HIS A 8 15.39 3.95 0.53
C HIS A 8 15.95 5.29 1.01
N LYS A 9 15.23 6.40 0.79
CA LYS A 9 15.75 7.74 1.10
C LYS A 9 15.76 8.05 2.60
N TYR A 10 14.76 7.58 3.33
CA TYR A 10 14.55 7.97 4.73
C TYR A 10 14.65 6.79 5.72
N GLY A 11 14.94 5.57 5.24
CA GLY A 11 15.06 4.39 6.08
C GLY A 11 13.74 3.97 6.75
N LEU A 12 12.60 4.31 6.13
CA LEU A 12 11.28 3.97 6.69
C LEU A 12 11.10 2.45 6.68
N LYS A 13 10.83 1.89 7.86
CA LYS A 13 10.65 0.46 8.03
C LYS A 13 9.21 0.01 7.98
N ARG A 14 8.25 0.86 8.37
CA ARG A 14 6.82 0.50 8.37
C ARG A 14 6.00 1.61 7.75
N ILE A 15 5.13 1.27 6.82
CA ILE A 15 4.33 2.21 6.04
C ILE A 15 2.89 1.71 6.00
N ALA A 16 1.92 2.61 6.21
CA ALA A 16 0.52 2.34 5.96
C ALA A 16 0.06 3.09 4.72
N ILE A 17 -0.61 2.40 3.81
CA ILE A 17 -1.27 2.96 2.63
C ILE A 17 -2.77 2.84 2.87
N VAL A 18 -3.45 3.99 2.93
CA VAL A 18 -4.90 4.06 3.05
C VAL A 18 -5.44 4.56 1.72
N ASP A 19 -6.11 3.67 1.00
CA ASP A 19 -6.76 3.93 -0.27
C ASP A 19 -8.26 4.14 -0.05
N THR A 20 -8.74 5.30 -0.48
CA THR A 20 -10.15 5.71 -0.32
C THR A 20 -10.86 5.82 -1.68
N ASP A 21 -10.23 5.39 -2.77
CA ASP A 21 -10.89 5.29 -4.06
C ASP A 21 -11.99 4.22 -4.02
N VAL A 22 -13.09 4.42 -4.74
CA VAL A 22 -14.24 3.51 -4.74
C VAL A 22 -13.91 2.13 -5.33
N HIS A 23 -12.89 2.05 -6.19
CA HIS A 23 -12.44 0.79 -6.76
C HIS A 23 -11.37 0.16 -5.88
N HIS A 24 -11.33 -1.17 -5.88
CA HIS A 24 -10.30 -1.88 -5.15
C HIS A 24 -8.93 -1.66 -5.78
N GLY A 25 -7.94 -1.33 -4.95
CA GLY A 25 -6.56 -1.12 -5.37
C GLY A 25 -5.79 -2.43 -5.58
N ASP A 26 -6.29 -3.32 -6.45
CA ASP A 26 -5.74 -4.67 -6.70
C ASP A 26 -4.23 -4.68 -6.91
N GLY A 27 -3.71 -3.79 -7.77
CA GLY A 27 -2.28 -3.76 -8.08
C GLY A 27 -1.43 -3.34 -6.87
N THR A 28 -1.92 -2.42 -6.04
CA THR A 28 -1.21 -2.05 -4.80
C THR A 28 -1.24 -3.20 -3.79
N GLN A 29 -2.38 -3.88 -3.68
CA GLN A 29 -2.53 -5.06 -2.84
C GLN A 29 -1.56 -6.17 -3.25
N GLU A 30 -1.50 -6.52 -4.54
CA GLU A 30 -0.64 -7.58 -5.05
C GLU A 30 0.84 -7.28 -4.80
N ILE A 31 1.29 -6.04 -5.05
CA ILE A 31 2.69 -5.64 -4.86
C ILE A 31 3.15 -5.81 -3.41
N PHE A 32 2.28 -5.52 -2.43
CA PHE A 32 2.62 -5.52 -1.01
C PHE A 32 2.04 -6.69 -0.22
N TRP A 33 1.44 -7.67 -0.90
CA TRP A 33 0.71 -8.77 -0.26
C TRP A 33 1.55 -9.53 0.77
N ASP A 34 2.81 -9.82 0.44
CA ASP A 34 3.74 -10.56 1.28
C ASP A 34 4.74 -9.65 2.03
N ASP A 35 4.58 -8.32 1.98
CA ASP A 35 5.45 -7.38 2.69
C ASP A 35 4.89 -7.07 4.09
N PRO A 36 5.43 -7.68 5.17
CA PRO A 36 4.89 -7.47 6.53
C PRO A 36 5.10 -6.05 7.06
N ASP A 37 5.93 -5.26 6.39
CA ASP A 37 6.26 -3.89 6.76
C ASP A 37 5.32 -2.86 6.09
N VAL A 38 4.44 -3.30 5.19
CA VAL A 38 3.45 -2.44 4.53
C VAL A 38 2.03 -2.88 4.88
N LEU A 39 1.29 -2.00 5.54
CA LEU A 39 -0.15 -2.20 5.78
C LEU A 39 -0.94 -1.53 4.66
N PHE A 40 -1.62 -2.31 3.84
CA PHE A 40 -2.55 -1.80 2.82
C PHE A 40 -4.00 -1.91 3.31
N ILE A 41 -4.72 -0.79 3.28
CA ILE A 41 -6.16 -0.72 3.58
C ILE A 41 -6.83 0.00 2.42
N SER A 42 -7.84 -0.64 1.81
CA SER A 42 -8.65 -0.04 0.75
C SER A 42 -10.12 -0.08 1.14
N PHE A 43 -10.78 1.07 1.08
CA PHE A 43 -12.23 1.16 1.16
C PHE A 43 -12.78 1.15 -0.26
N HIS A 44 -13.54 0.15 -0.65
CA HIS A 44 -14.12 0.05 -1.99
C HIS A 44 -15.60 -0.35 -1.91
N GLN A 45 -16.33 -0.02 -2.96
CA GLN A 45 -17.71 -0.48 -3.11
C GLN A 45 -17.71 -1.98 -3.43
N ASP A 46 -18.63 -2.72 -2.79
CA ASP A 46 -18.87 -4.11 -3.12
C ASP A 46 -19.49 -4.25 -4.51
N GLY A 47 -19.02 -5.24 -5.26
CA GLY A 47 -19.33 -5.47 -6.68
C GLY A 47 -20.56 -6.32 -6.93
#